data_AF-C0GII4-F1
#
_entry.id   AF-C0GII4-F1
#
_cell.length_a   1.000
_cell.length_b   1.000
_cell.length_c   1.000
_cell.angle_alpha   90.00
_cell.angle_beta   90.00
_cell.angle_gamma   90.00
#
_symmetry.space_group_name_H-M   'P 1'
#
loop_
_entity.id
_entity.type
_entity.pdbx_description
1 polymer ?
#
loop_
_entity_poly.entity_id
_entity_poly.type
_entity_poly.pdbx_seq_one_letter_code
_entity_poly.pdbx_strand_id
1 'polypeptide(L)'
;MSEEMEQESREPASYELPWPRELSQGLAPGLLWAVTSFFLFLVYFWYGVASLALMFIFFQTQRNTPVGRARRFYVQGRQEYRKKNYTEALENFHKALEIKPDATVIYPVIGDLYFFREEIAKAKNAYQDYFRRMPEDHDMRIWYAGKFLERGQFAEAVKELKKLPAEVRRTPQVVNLLALCLLKSSQNKEAIQILEPAVRKNESDDEHLLTSRYFLAKAYLQDGQKETARSLLQKLEEEHPGLEDVPQLLSSLNK
;
A
#
# COMPACT_ATOMS: atom_id res chain seq x y z
N MET A 1 99.56 -77.33 22.66
CA MET A 1 98.12 -77.62 22.56
C MET A 1 97.41 -76.29 22.59
N SER A 2 97.28 -75.65 21.44
CA SER A 2 96.31 -75.92 20.37
C SER A 2 95.03 -75.12 20.60
N GLU A 3 94.76 -74.26 19.61
CA GLU A 3 93.42 -73.86 19.13
C GLU A 3 92.66 -72.86 20.03
N GLU A 4 92.00 -71.81 19.54
CA GLU A 4 91.65 -71.30 18.21
C GLU A 4 91.27 -69.82 18.45
N MET A 5 91.76 -68.88 17.65
CA MET A 5 90.94 -68.15 16.67
C MET A 5 89.47 -67.92 17.10
N GLU A 6 89.16 -66.72 17.58
CA GLU A 6 88.15 -65.89 16.90
C GLU A 6 88.29 -64.43 17.36
N GLN A 7 89.01 -63.69 16.53
CA GLN A 7 89.06 -62.24 16.58
C GLN A 7 88.14 -61.78 15.45
N GLU A 8 86.84 -61.64 15.72
CA GLU A 8 85.90 -61.03 14.77
C GLU A 8 85.23 -59.79 15.38
N SER A 9 85.28 -58.73 14.58
CA SER A 9 85.02 -57.33 14.86
C SER A 9 83.67 -57.04 15.50
N ARG A 10 83.67 -56.32 16.63
CA ARG A 10 82.56 -55.45 17.01
C ARG A 10 83.10 -54.06 17.23
N GLU A 11 82.71 -53.14 16.34
CA GLU A 11 82.93 -51.71 16.50
C GLU A 11 82.50 -51.29 17.92
N PRO A 12 83.30 -50.48 18.65
CA PRO A 12 82.88 -49.98 19.94
C PRO A 12 81.65 -49.11 19.70
N ALA A 13 80.49 -49.55 20.20
CA ALA A 13 79.26 -48.80 20.19
C ALA A 13 79.55 -47.36 20.59
N SER A 14 79.27 -46.41 19.69
CA SER A 14 79.44 -44.99 19.94
C SER A 14 78.71 -44.65 21.22
N TYR A 15 79.48 -44.41 22.28
CA TYR A 15 78.96 -44.13 23.61
C TYR A 15 78.39 -42.70 23.58
N GLU A 16 77.16 -42.55 23.10
CA GLU A 16 76.41 -41.32 23.27
C GLU A 16 76.21 -41.12 24.77
N LEU A 17 76.90 -40.13 25.33
CA LEU A 17 76.76 -39.78 26.74
C LEU A 17 75.27 -39.46 27.01
N PRO A 18 74.61 -40.17 27.94
CA PRO A 18 73.20 -39.96 28.21
C PRO A 18 72.99 -38.55 28.72
N TRP A 19 71.98 -37.87 28.18
CA TRP A 19 71.69 -36.47 28.50
C TRP A 19 71.46 -36.28 30.01
N PRO A 20 72.09 -35.29 30.67
CA PRO A 20 71.96 -35.09 32.12
C PRO A 20 70.50 -34.77 32.50
N ARG A 21 69.88 -35.59 33.36
CA ARG A 21 68.50 -35.40 33.84
C ARG A 21 68.30 -34.07 34.60
N GLU A 22 69.39 -33.47 35.06
CA GLU A 22 69.41 -32.20 35.78
C GLU A 22 69.22 -31.00 34.84
N LEU A 23 69.55 -31.13 33.55
CA LEU A 23 69.42 -30.07 32.53
C LEU A 23 68.07 -30.10 31.80
N SER A 24 67.25 -31.14 31.99
CA SER A 24 65.95 -31.31 31.31
C SER A 24 64.75 -30.74 32.08
N GLN A 25 64.95 -30.02 33.19
CA GLN A 25 63.87 -29.48 34.03
C GLN A 25 63.37 -28.08 33.60
N GLY A 26 63.62 -27.67 32.37
CA GLY A 26 62.92 -26.52 31.78
C GLY A 26 61.45 -26.87 31.54
N LEU A 27 60.53 -25.94 31.78
CA LEU A 27 59.11 -26.06 31.40
C LEU A 27 59.04 -26.63 29.97
N ALA A 28 58.54 -27.86 29.83
CA ALA A 28 58.53 -28.55 28.55
C ALA A 28 57.90 -27.63 27.50
N PRO A 29 58.53 -27.39 26.33
CA PRO A 29 58.04 -26.44 25.33
C PRO A 29 56.55 -26.67 24.99
N GLY A 30 56.12 -27.94 24.97
CA GLY A 30 54.71 -28.31 24.76
C GLY A 30 53.73 -27.75 25.79
N LEU A 31 54.14 -27.54 27.05
CA LEU A 31 53.28 -26.95 28.09
C LEU A 31 53.04 -25.45 27.81
N LEU A 32 54.08 -24.72 27.40
CA LEU A 32 53.94 -23.32 27.01
C LEU A 32 53.02 -23.19 25.80
N TRP A 33 53.22 -24.03 24.78
CA TRP A 33 52.35 -24.09 23.60
C TRP A 33 50.91 -24.46 23.95
N ALA A 34 50.69 -25.37 24.90
CA ALA A 34 49.35 -25.75 25.35
C ALA A 34 48.65 -24.60 26.11
N VAL A 35 49.37 -23.90 26.99
CA VAL A 35 48.82 -22.76 27.76
C VAL A 35 48.48 -21.58 26.85
N THR A 36 49.36 -21.24 25.89
CA THR A 36 49.08 -20.16 24.94
C THR A 36 47.92 -20.53 24.01
N SER A 37 47.86 -21.77 23.54
CA SER A 37 46.77 -22.24 22.68
C SER A 37 45.43 -22.26 23.41
N PHE A 38 45.41 -22.69 24.68
CA PHE A 38 44.22 -22.65 25.52
C PHE A 38 43.74 -21.22 25.77
N PHE A 39 44.67 -20.29 26.05
CA PHE A 39 44.35 -18.89 26.23
C PHE A 39 43.80 -18.25 24.95
N LEU A 40 44.41 -18.52 23.79
CA LEU A 40 43.92 -18.07 22.50
C LEU A 40 42.53 -18.65 22.19
N PHE A 41 42.30 -19.95 22.46
CA PHE A 41 40.99 -20.56 22.30
C PHE A 41 39.93 -19.85 23.13
N LEU A 42 40.19 -19.54 24.40
CA LEU A 42 39.25 -18.80 25.24
C LEU A 42 38.94 -17.41 24.66
N VAL A 43 39.96 -16.68 24.21
CA VAL A 43 39.78 -15.35 23.59
C VAL A 43 38.91 -15.43 22.33
N TYR A 44 39.21 -16.34 21.41
CA TYR A 44 38.45 -16.49 20.17
C TYR A 44 37.04 -17.07 20.38
N PHE A 45 36.88 -17.98 21.34
CA PHE A 45 35.59 -18.56 21.70
C PHE A 45 34.64 -17.49 22.22
N TRP A 46 35.07 -16.68 23.19
CA TRP A 46 34.25 -15.59 23.73
C TRP A 46 34.01 -14.48 22.72
N TYR A 47 34.97 -14.19 21.84
CA TYR A 47 34.78 -13.27 20.71
C TYR A 47 33.69 -13.77 19.74
N GLY A 48 33.69 -15.07 19.41
CA GLY A 48 32.65 -15.69 18.59
C GLY A 48 31.26 -15.62 19.24
N VAL A 49 31.17 -15.91 20.54
CA VAL A 49 29.92 -15.77 21.32
C VAL A 49 29.42 -14.32 21.32
N ALA A 50 30.31 -13.34 21.53
CA ALA A 50 29.97 -11.93 21.47
C ALA A 50 29.48 -11.49 20.07
N SER A 51 30.12 -11.96 19.01
CA SER A 51 29.69 -11.67 17.62
C SER A 51 28.31 -12.24 17.32
N LEU A 52 28.00 -13.46 17.78
CA LEU A 52 26.66 -14.04 17.63
C LEU A 52 25.61 -13.29 18.46
N ALA A 53 25.96 -12.85 19.68
CA ALA A 53 25.07 -12.04 20.51
C ALA A 53 24.77 -10.68 19.85
N LEU A 54 25.79 -10.01 19.29
CA LEU A 54 25.61 -8.77 18.55
C LEU A 54 24.78 -8.97 17.28
N MET A 55 25.01 -10.06 16.54
CA MET A 55 24.18 -10.42 15.38
C MET A 55 22.72 -10.67 15.79
N PHE A 56 22.49 -11.34 16.91
CA PHE A 56 21.16 -11.58 17.44
C PHE A 56 20.47 -10.30 17.90
N ILE A 57 21.18 -9.43 18.64
CA ILE A 57 20.68 -8.11 19.03
C ILE A 57 20.37 -7.28 17.80
N PHE A 58 21.29 -7.20 16.83
CA PHE A 58 21.07 -6.50 15.56
C PHE A 58 19.85 -7.03 14.82
N PHE A 59 19.71 -8.35 14.71
CA PHE A 59 18.54 -8.99 14.09
C PHE A 59 17.23 -8.69 14.83
N GLN A 60 17.24 -8.72 16.17
CA GLN A 60 16.10 -8.31 17.00
C GLN A 60 15.76 -6.83 16.80
N THR A 61 16.77 -5.97 16.70
CA THR A 61 16.62 -4.53 16.48
C THR A 61 16.01 -4.26 15.11
N GLN A 62 16.46 -4.97 14.06
CA GLN A 62 15.88 -4.93 12.72
C GLN A 62 14.42 -5.43 12.72
N ARG A 63 14.13 -6.49 13.47
CA ARG A 63 12.78 -7.09 13.55
C ARG A 63 11.78 -6.22 14.33
N ASN A 64 12.25 -5.38 15.25
CA ASN A 64 11.44 -4.53 16.12
C ASN A 64 11.52 -3.03 15.79
N THR A 65 11.87 -2.67 14.56
CA THR A 65 11.82 -1.27 14.11
C THR A 65 10.41 -0.67 14.30
N PRO A 66 10.28 0.63 14.63
CA PRO A 66 8.99 1.30 14.71
C PRO A 66 8.17 1.14 13.42
N VAL A 67 8.82 1.21 12.25
CA VAL A 67 8.21 0.95 10.95
C VAL A 67 7.65 -0.47 10.87
N GLY A 68 8.43 -1.47 11.30
CA GLY A 68 8.00 -2.86 11.34
C GLY A 68 6.78 -3.08 12.25
N ARG A 69 6.74 -2.42 13.42
CA ARG A 69 5.59 -2.49 14.33
C ARG A 69 4.34 -1.84 13.73
N ALA A 70 4.45 -0.63 13.19
CA ALA A 70 3.35 0.05 12.50
C ALA A 70 2.80 -0.80 11.34
N ARG A 71 3.70 -1.42 10.55
CA ARG A 71 3.33 -2.33 9.46
C ARG A 71 2.58 -3.56 9.96
N ARG A 72 2.96 -4.16 11.09
CA ARG A 72 2.23 -5.30 11.67
C ARG A 72 0.80 -4.92 12.05
N PHE A 73 0.62 -3.80 12.74
CA PHE A 73 -0.71 -3.30 13.08
C PHE A 73 -1.53 -2.98 11.83
N TYR A 74 -0.93 -2.36 10.80
CA TYR A 74 -1.60 -2.13 9.52
C TYR A 74 -2.07 -3.43 8.86
N VAL A 75 -1.22 -4.47 8.83
CA VAL A 75 -1.57 -5.77 8.24
C VAL A 75 -2.69 -6.46 9.05
N GLN A 76 -2.63 -6.41 10.38
CA GLN A 76 -3.69 -6.90 11.26
C GLN A 76 -5.01 -6.16 11.03
N GLY A 77 -4.97 -4.83 10.96
CA GLY A 77 -6.15 -4.01 10.63
C GLY A 77 -6.76 -4.38 9.29
N ARG A 78 -5.94 -4.65 8.27
CA ARG A 78 -6.43 -5.16 6.97
C ARG A 78 -7.05 -6.55 7.05
N GLN A 79 -6.51 -7.44 7.88
CA GLN A 79 -7.09 -8.77 8.08
C GLN A 79 -8.45 -8.68 8.76
N GLU A 80 -8.57 -7.88 9.83
CA GLU A 80 -9.84 -7.65 10.52
C GLU A 80 -10.86 -6.95 9.63
N TYR A 81 -10.43 -6.00 8.79
CA TYR A 81 -11.29 -5.38 7.78
C TYR A 81 -11.88 -6.41 6.81
N ARG A 82 -11.07 -7.36 6.33
CA ARG A 82 -11.56 -8.44 5.44
C ARG A 82 -12.55 -9.37 6.14
N LYS A 83 -12.41 -9.56 7.46
CA LYS A 83 -13.37 -10.30 8.29
C LYS A 83 -14.62 -9.50 8.64
N LYS A 84 -14.70 -8.22 8.23
CA LYS A 84 -15.74 -7.25 8.59
C LYS A 84 -15.78 -6.87 10.08
N ASN A 85 -14.70 -7.16 10.80
CA ASN A 85 -14.48 -6.75 12.18
C ASN A 85 -14.01 -5.28 12.21
N TYR A 86 -14.92 -4.36 11.93
CA TYR A 86 -14.58 -2.95 11.68
C TYR A 86 -14.03 -2.22 12.91
N THR A 87 -14.43 -2.63 14.12
CA THR A 87 -13.95 -2.03 15.38
C THR A 87 -12.48 -2.37 15.62
N GLU A 88 -12.14 -3.65 15.52
CA GLU A 88 -10.79 -4.18 15.67
C GLU A 88 -9.89 -3.69 14.54
N ALA A 89 -10.43 -3.57 13.32
CA ALA A 89 -9.72 -2.97 12.20
C ALA A 89 -9.32 -1.52 12.50
N LEU A 90 -10.27 -0.69 12.96
CA LEU A 90 -10.01 0.70 13.35
C LEU A 90 -8.97 0.81 14.46
N GLU A 91 -9.06 -0.01 15.51
CA GLU A 91 -8.10 -0.01 16.61
C GLU A 91 -6.67 -0.30 16.11
N ASN A 92 -6.53 -1.30 15.24
CA ASN A 92 -5.22 -1.64 14.65
C ASN A 92 -4.69 -0.53 13.74
N PHE A 93 -5.54 0.13 12.95
CA PHE A 93 -5.11 1.27 12.12
C PHE A 93 -4.69 2.48 12.97
N HIS A 94 -5.39 2.76 14.08
CA HIS A 94 -5.00 3.81 15.02
C HIS A 94 -3.66 3.49 15.70
N LYS A 95 -3.44 2.27 16.18
CA LYS A 95 -2.13 1.83 16.72
C LYS A 95 -1.00 1.98 15.69
N ALA A 96 -1.28 1.73 14.41
CA ALA A 96 -0.31 1.96 13.34
C ALA A 96 0.03 3.46 13.20
N LEU A 97 -0.97 4.35 13.28
CA LEU A 97 -0.79 5.80 13.23
C LEU A 97 -0.13 6.38 14.50
N GLU A 98 -0.35 5.80 15.68
CA GLU A 98 0.35 6.19 16.91
C GLU A 98 1.87 6.00 16.78
N ILE A 99 2.29 4.93 16.09
CA ILE A 99 3.71 4.64 15.85
C ILE A 99 4.24 5.43 14.64
N LYS A 100 3.40 5.62 13.63
CA LYS A 100 3.74 6.34 12.38
C LYS A 100 2.64 7.32 11.99
N PRO A 101 2.64 8.54 12.57
CA PRO A 101 1.61 9.56 12.29
C PRO A 101 1.65 10.13 10.87
N ASP A 102 2.74 9.87 10.14
CA ASP A 102 2.99 10.27 8.76
C ASP A 102 2.47 9.26 7.72
N ALA A 103 1.93 8.12 8.17
CA ALA A 103 1.41 7.06 7.30
C ALA A 103 0.09 7.46 6.62
N THR A 104 0.20 8.35 5.64
CA THR A 104 -0.94 9.04 4.99
C THR A 104 -1.93 8.07 4.35
N VAL A 105 -1.46 6.92 3.85
CA VAL A 105 -2.28 5.87 3.24
C VAL A 105 -3.32 5.25 4.19
N ILE A 106 -3.17 5.43 5.51
CA ILE A 106 -4.08 4.84 6.51
C ILE A 106 -5.36 5.67 6.67
N TYR A 107 -5.31 6.99 6.49
CA TYR A 107 -6.45 7.87 6.72
C TYR A 107 -7.69 7.54 5.86
N PRO A 108 -7.57 7.28 4.54
CA PRO A 108 -8.73 6.87 3.73
C PRO A 108 -9.35 5.56 4.18
N VAL A 109 -8.52 4.59 4.62
CA VAL A 109 -8.99 3.29 5.10
C VAL A 109 -9.81 3.47 6.38
N ILE A 110 -9.35 4.31 7.30
CA ILE A 110 -10.11 4.69 8.49
C ILE A 110 -11.41 5.41 8.10
N GLY A 111 -11.35 6.31 7.12
CA GLY A 111 -12.53 7.00 6.58
C GLY A 111 -13.59 6.03 6.04
N ASP A 112 -13.16 5.05 5.24
CA ASP A 112 -14.03 4.00 4.69
C ASP A 112 -14.64 3.13 5.79
N LEU A 113 -13.87 2.76 6.81
CA LEU A 113 -14.37 2.04 7.99
C LEU A 113 -15.45 2.82 8.73
N TYR A 114 -15.25 4.12 8.95
CA TYR A 114 -16.29 4.96 9.55
C TYR A 114 -17.53 5.08 8.67
N PHE A 115 -17.36 5.14 7.35
CA PHE A 115 -18.46 5.10 6.41
C PHE A 115 -19.27 3.80 6.49
N PHE A 116 -18.63 2.64 6.64
CA PHE A 116 -19.31 1.36 6.85
C PHE A 116 -20.05 1.27 8.18
N ARG A 117 -19.61 2.04 9.18
CA ARG A 117 -20.25 2.16 10.49
C ARG A 117 -21.29 3.30 10.58
N GLU A 118 -21.60 3.94 9.45
CA GLU A 118 -22.51 5.10 9.37
C GLU A 118 -22.04 6.34 10.18
N GLU A 119 -20.78 6.37 10.60
CA GLU A 119 -20.17 7.47 11.36
C GLU A 119 -19.64 8.57 10.42
N ILE A 120 -20.53 9.18 9.64
CA ILE A 120 -20.19 10.07 8.51
C ILE A 120 -19.30 11.26 8.91
N ALA A 121 -19.51 11.84 10.10
CA ALA A 121 -18.69 12.95 10.58
C ALA A 121 -17.22 12.53 10.80
N LYS A 122 -17.00 11.35 11.38
CA LYS A 122 -15.64 10.82 11.58
C LYS A 122 -14.99 10.42 10.26
N ALA A 123 -15.79 9.86 9.35
CA ALA A 123 -15.32 9.57 7.99
C ALA A 123 -14.83 10.84 7.28
N LYS A 124 -15.62 11.92 7.33
CA LYS A 124 -15.26 13.24 6.80
C LYS A 124 -13.94 13.76 7.39
N ASN A 125 -13.75 13.66 8.70
CA ASN A 125 -12.51 14.10 9.35
C ASN A 125 -11.29 13.29 8.89
N ALA A 126 -11.40 11.96 8.82
CA ALA A 126 -10.30 11.11 8.35
C ALA A 126 -9.89 11.44 6.91
N TYR A 127 -10.88 11.65 6.02
CA TYR A 127 -10.61 12.08 4.65
C TYR A 127 -10.04 13.50 4.55
N GLN A 128 -10.47 14.43 5.42
CA GLN A 128 -9.86 15.75 5.52
C GLN A 128 -8.40 15.67 5.94
N ASP A 129 -8.05 14.80 6.90
CA ASP A 129 -6.66 14.56 7.31
C ASP A 129 -5.80 14.04 6.17
N TYR A 130 -6.37 13.19 5.33
CA TYR A 130 -5.74 12.71 4.11
C TYR A 130 -5.51 13.85 3.11
N PHE A 131 -6.55 14.60 2.75
CA PHE A 131 -6.43 15.67 1.74
C PHE A 131 -5.59 16.87 2.20
N ARG A 132 -5.39 17.06 3.52
CA ARG A 132 -4.42 18.03 4.03
C ARG A 132 -2.97 17.64 3.71
N ARG A 133 -2.69 16.34 3.56
CA ARG A 133 -1.36 15.79 3.25
C ARG A 133 -1.17 15.52 1.76
N MET A 134 -2.22 15.06 1.09
CA MET A 134 -2.26 14.79 -0.35
C MET A 134 -3.34 15.65 -1.03
N PRO A 135 -3.14 16.98 -1.14
CA PRO A 135 -4.14 17.87 -1.71
C PRO A 135 -4.40 17.60 -3.20
N GLU A 136 -3.38 17.13 -3.91
CA GLU A 136 -3.36 16.87 -5.35
C GLU A 136 -3.78 15.45 -5.74
N ASP A 137 -4.13 14.59 -4.77
CA ASP A 137 -4.68 13.26 -5.09
C ASP A 137 -6.13 13.37 -5.55
N HIS A 138 -6.28 13.67 -6.84
CA HIS A 138 -7.55 13.88 -7.51
C HIS A 138 -8.34 12.58 -7.61
N ASP A 139 -7.67 11.46 -7.89
CA ASP A 139 -8.29 10.14 -7.99
C ASP A 139 -8.94 9.75 -6.67
N MET A 140 -8.24 9.97 -5.55
CA MET A 140 -8.79 9.71 -4.22
C MET A 140 -9.95 10.65 -3.88
N ARG A 141 -9.94 11.89 -4.37
CA ARG A 141 -11.06 12.82 -4.21
C ARG A 141 -12.29 12.41 -5.03
N ILE A 142 -12.09 11.89 -6.24
CA ILE A 142 -13.15 11.29 -7.07
C ILE A 142 -13.72 10.05 -6.37
N TRP A 143 -12.87 9.17 -5.85
CA TRP A 143 -13.30 8.00 -5.07
C TRP A 143 -14.13 8.40 -3.86
N TYR A 144 -13.67 9.41 -3.10
CA TYR A 144 -14.37 9.93 -1.94
C TYR A 144 -15.75 10.51 -2.30
N ALA A 145 -15.86 11.24 -3.41
CA ALA A 145 -17.16 11.69 -3.92
C ALA A 145 -18.07 10.50 -4.29
N GLY A 146 -17.51 9.42 -4.86
CA GLY A 146 -18.22 8.17 -5.11
C GLY A 146 -18.83 7.56 -3.84
N LYS A 147 -18.17 7.66 -2.69
CA LYS A 147 -18.72 7.19 -1.40
C LYS A 147 -19.97 7.93 -0.96
N PHE A 148 -20.10 9.20 -1.33
CA PHE A 148 -21.32 9.97 -1.11
C PHE A 148 -22.41 9.61 -2.12
N LEU A 149 -22.04 9.39 -3.38
CA LEU A 149 -22.97 8.93 -4.41
C LEU A 149 -23.63 7.60 -4.04
N GLU A 150 -22.84 6.61 -3.60
CA GLU A 150 -23.33 5.30 -3.14
C GLU A 150 -24.37 5.41 -2.00
N ARG A 151 -24.29 6.48 -1.21
CA ARG A 151 -25.16 6.75 -0.06
C ARG A 151 -26.34 7.68 -0.38
N GLY A 152 -26.49 8.10 -1.64
CA GLY A 152 -27.50 9.08 -2.05
C GLY A 152 -27.24 10.50 -1.55
N GLN A 153 -26.05 10.78 -1.02
CA GLN A 153 -25.63 12.11 -0.55
C GLN A 153 -25.09 12.94 -1.73
N PHE A 154 -25.96 13.21 -2.71
CA PHE A 154 -25.55 13.77 -4.00
C PHE A 154 -24.95 15.18 -3.89
N ALA A 155 -25.46 16.02 -2.98
CA ALA A 155 -24.97 17.38 -2.80
C ALA A 155 -23.52 17.41 -2.30
N GLU A 156 -23.17 16.50 -1.38
CA GLU A 156 -21.82 16.33 -0.86
C GLU A 156 -20.85 15.80 -1.93
N ALA A 157 -21.31 14.85 -2.75
CA ALA A 157 -20.53 14.38 -3.89
C ALA A 157 -20.19 15.54 -4.85
N VAL A 158 -21.17 16.36 -5.22
CA VAL A 158 -20.96 17.56 -6.05
C VAL A 158 -19.97 18.52 -5.39
N LYS A 159 -20.11 18.77 -4.09
CA LYS A 159 -19.20 19.67 -3.35
C LYS A 159 -17.75 19.20 -3.41
N GLU A 160 -17.49 17.91 -3.27
CA GLU A 160 -16.12 17.38 -3.34
C GLU A 160 -15.57 17.38 -4.77
N LEU A 161 -16.39 17.05 -5.77
CA LEU A 161 -15.99 17.08 -7.18
C LEU A 161 -15.70 18.50 -7.68
N LYS A 162 -16.43 19.52 -7.19
CA LYS A 162 -16.17 20.94 -7.51
C LYS A 162 -14.81 21.43 -6.99
N LYS A 163 -14.19 20.76 -6.01
CA LYS A 163 -12.85 21.11 -5.51
C LYS A 163 -11.72 20.63 -6.44
N LEU A 164 -11.99 19.73 -7.37
CA LEU A 164 -11.00 19.29 -8.36
C LEU A 164 -10.62 20.47 -9.28
N PRO A 165 -9.40 20.53 -9.84
CA PRO A 165 -9.02 21.54 -10.82
C PRO A 165 -9.92 21.53 -12.07
N ALA A 166 -9.99 22.66 -12.79
CA ALA A 166 -10.92 22.80 -13.93
C ALA A 166 -10.62 21.80 -15.05
N GLU A 167 -9.35 21.45 -15.24
CA GLU A 167 -8.84 20.49 -16.22
C GLU A 167 -9.38 19.09 -15.91
N VAL A 168 -9.28 18.68 -14.65
CA VAL A 168 -9.77 17.38 -14.17
C VAL A 168 -11.29 17.33 -14.22
N ARG A 169 -11.98 18.42 -13.82
CA ARG A 169 -13.45 18.49 -13.87
C ARG A 169 -14.04 18.42 -15.28
N ARG A 170 -13.24 18.70 -16.31
CA ARG A 170 -13.63 18.64 -17.72
C ARG A 170 -13.35 17.29 -18.37
N THR A 171 -12.75 16.35 -17.65
CA THR A 171 -12.61 14.97 -18.14
C THR A 171 -13.97 14.30 -18.25
N PRO A 172 -14.22 13.45 -19.27
CA PRO A 172 -15.50 12.77 -19.45
C PRO A 172 -15.97 12.02 -18.19
N GLN A 173 -15.06 11.36 -17.50
CA GLN A 173 -15.35 10.64 -16.26
C GLN A 173 -15.94 11.56 -15.18
N VAL A 174 -15.29 12.70 -14.90
CA VAL A 174 -15.73 13.62 -13.85
C VAL A 174 -16.96 14.39 -14.25
N VAL A 175 -17.07 14.77 -15.53
CA VAL A 175 -18.28 15.40 -16.10
C VAL A 175 -19.49 14.49 -15.91
N ASN A 176 -19.37 13.20 -16.27
CA ASN A 176 -20.44 12.23 -16.12
C ASN A 176 -20.84 12.00 -14.67
N LEU A 177 -19.85 11.91 -13.76
CA LEU A 177 -20.10 11.76 -12.34
C LEU A 177 -20.78 13.00 -11.74
N LEU A 178 -20.33 14.21 -12.09
CA LEU A 178 -20.96 15.47 -11.69
C LEU A 178 -22.40 15.55 -12.21
N ALA A 179 -22.61 15.27 -13.50
CA ALA A 179 -23.92 15.24 -14.13
C ALA A 179 -24.88 14.28 -13.42
N LEU A 180 -24.44 13.04 -13.18
CA LEU A 180 -25.24 12.06 -12.46
C LEU A 180 -25.65 12.56 -11.07
N CYS A 181 -24.71 13.11 -10.30
CA CYS A 181 -25.02 13.66 -8.98
C CYS A 181 -25.99 14.85 -9.07
N LEU A 182 -25.80 15.75 -10.03
CA LEU A 182 -26.64 16.93 -10.22
C LEU A 182 -28.07 16.54 -10.60
N LEU A 183 -28.25 15.62 -11.55
CA LEU A 183 -29.55 15.07 -11.94
C LEU A 183 -30.27 14.41 -10.76
N LYS A 184 -29.55 13.59 -9.97
CA LYS A 184 -30.13 12.94 -8.79
C LYS A 184 -30.49 13.94 -7.69
N SER A 185 -29.82 15.09 -7.63
CA SER A 185 -30.16 16.20 -6.74
C SER A 185 -31.16 17.21 -7.33
N SER A 186 -31.75 16.93 -8.50
CA SER A 186 -32.67 17.83 -9.22
C SER A 186 -32.09 19.19 -9.62
N GLN A 187 -30.76 19.30 -9.70
CA GLN A 187 -30.04 20.51 -10.14
C GLN A 187 -29.85 20.50 -11.67
N ASN A 188 -30.96 20.40 -12.40
CA ASN A 188 -30.98 20.09 -13.83
C ASN A 188 -30.26 21.17 -14.68
N LYS A 189 -30.49 22.44 -14.36
CA LYS A 189 -29.84 23.57 -15.05
C LYS A 189 -28.32 23.54 -14.93
N GLU A 190 -27.80 23.20 -13.75
CA GLU A 190 -26.36 23.09 -13.55
C GLU A 190 -25.79 21.86 -14.29
N ALA A 191 -26.52 20.74 -14.33
CA ALA A 191 -26.13 19.59 -15.12
C ALA A 191 -25.99 19.95 -16.61
N ILE A 192 -26.95 20.70 -17.17
CA ILE A 192 -26.90 21.19 -18.55
C ILE A 192 -25.66 22.08 -18.77
N GLN A 193 -25.41 23.05 -17.88
CA GLN A 193 -24.26 23.96 -17.99
C GLN A 193 -22.90 23.25 -18.02
N ILE A 194 -22.77 22.12 -17.34
CA ILE A 194 -21.53 21.34 -17.32
C ILE A 194 -21.42 20.43 -18.55
N LEU A 195 -22.52 19.81 -18.95
CA LEU A 195 -22.55 18.82 -20.03
C LEU A 195 -22.53 19.44 -21.43
N GLU A 196 -23.23 20.54 -21.67
CA GLU A 196 -23.26 21.20 -22.98
C GLU A 196 -21.87 21.51 -23.55
N PRO A 197 -20.95 22.20 -22.82
CA PRO A 197 -19.64 22.49 -23.36
C PRO A 197 -18.79 21.23 -23.56
N ALA A 198 -19.01 20.19 -22.74
CA ALA A 198 -18.30 18.92 -22.88
C ALA A 198 -18.71 18.19 -24.17
N VAL A 199 -20.00 18.18 -24.49
CA VAL A 199 -20.54 17.56 -25.69
C VAL A 199 -20.31 18.41 -26.95
N ARG A 200 -20.35 19.75 -26.86
CA ARG A 200 -20.14 20.64 -28.02
C ARG A 200 -18.68 20.69 -28.49
N LYS A 201 -17.72 20.56 -27.57
CA LYS A 201 -16.29 20.73 -27.88
C LYS A 201 -15.69 19.55 -28.66
N ASN A 202 -16.26 18.37 -28.47
CA ASN A 202 -15.83 17.13 -29.12
C ASN A 202 -16.98 16.71 -30.03
N GLU A 203 -16.83 16.95 -31.33
CA GLU A 203 -17.85 16.65 -32.34
C GLU A 203 -18.36 15.20 -32.23
N SER A 204 -19.63 15.02 -32.60
CA SER A 204 -20.61 14.01 -32.18
C SER A 204 -20.27 12.52 -32.20
N ASP A 205 -19.07 12.11 -32.61
CA ASP A 205 -18.76 10.70 -32.93
C ASP A 205 -17.84 10.03 -31.89
N ASP A 206 -17.48 10.74 -30.82
CA ASP A 206 -16.69 10.16 -29.74
C ASP A 206 -17.56 9.26 -28.85
N GLU A 207 -17.43 7.94 -29.02
CA GLU A 207 -18.09 6.92 -28.19
C GLU A 207 -17.84 7.15 -26.68
N HIS A 208 -16.73 7.78 -26.30
CA HIS A 208 -16.43 8.12 -24.91
C HIS A 208 -17.37 9.18 -24.31
N LEU A 209 -18.13 9.90 -25.12
CA LEU A 209 -19.11 10.91 -24.70
C LEU A 209 -20.56 10.42 -24.77
N LEU A 210 -20.79 9.15 -25.12
CA LEU A 210 -22.13 8.57 -25.19
C LEU A 210 -22.92 8.78 -23.89
N THR A 211 -22.29 8.48 -22.75
CA THR A 211 -22.87 8.70 -21.41
C THR A 211 -23.12 10.18 -21.12
N SER A 212 -22.24 11.08 -21.57
CA SER A 212 -22.42 12.53 -21.39
C SER A 212 -23.63 13.04 -22.18
N ARG A 213 -23.78 12.60 -23.43
CA ARG A 213 -24.93 12.94 -24.29
C ARG A 213 -26.23 12.40 -23.71
N TYR A 214 -26.21 11.17 -23.21
CA TYR A 214 -27.34 10.57 -22.52
C TYR A 214 -27.75 11.37 -21.26
N PHE A 215 -26.80 11.72 -20.40
CA PHE A 215 -27.09 12.55 -19.23
C PHE A 215 -27.56 13.96 -19.61
N LEU A 216 -27.07 14.52 -20.72
CA LEU A 216 -27.52 15.83 -21.20
C LEU A 216 -28.97 15.76 -21.66
N ALA A 217 -29.35 14.70 -22.38
CA ALA A 217 -30.73 14.45 -22.77
C ALA A 217 -31.65 14.31 -21.55
N LYS A 218 -31.22 13.53 -20.54
CA LYS A 218 -31.94 13.43 -19.26
C LYS A 218 -32.04 14.76 -18.52
N ALA A 219 -30.99 15.58 -18.56
CA ALA A 219 -31.00 16.91 -17.96
C ALA A 219 -32.03 17.83 -18.62
N TYR A 220 -32.09 17.85 -19.96
CA TYR A 220 -33.10 18.61 -20.69
C TYR A 220 -34.52 18.13 -20.42
N LEU A 221 -34.73 16.81 -20.33
CA LEU A 221 -36.02 16.24 -19.94
C LEU A 221 -36.48 16.72 -18.57
N GLN A 222 -35.60 16.63 -17.56
CA GLN A 222 -35.94 16.99 -16.19
C GLN A 222 -36.06 18.52 -15.99
N ASP A 223 -35.37 19.33 -16.80
CA ASP A 223 -35.53 20.80 -16.82
C ASP A 223 -36.83 21.24 -17.54
N GLY A 224 -37.46 20.35 -18.32
CA GLY A 224 -38.70 20.62 -19.07
C GLY A 224 -38.50 21.03 -20.52
N GLN A 225 -37.26 21.02 -21.03
CA GLN A 225 -36.93 21.32 -22.42
C GLN A 225 -37.15 20.10 -23.31
N LYS A 226 -38.43 19.73 -23.50
CA LYS A 226 -38.82 18.47 -24.15
C LYS A 226 -38.38 18.36 -25.61
N GLU A 227 -38.43 19.44 -26.38
CA GLU A 227 -38.07 19.40 -27.81
C GLU A 227 -36.56 19.22 -28.02
N THR A 228 -35.73 19.91 -27.23
CA THR A 228 -34.27 19.73 -27.29
C THR A 228 -33.88 18.34 -26.85
N ALA A 229 -34.48 17.84 -25.76
CA ALA A 229 -34.32 16.46 -25.31
C ALA A 229 -34.72 15.45 -26.38
N ARG A 230 -35.89 15.61 -27.02
CA ARG A 230 -36.37 14.73 -28.10
C ARG A 230 -35.36 14.65 -29.22
N SER A 231 -34.88 15.81 -29.71
CA SER A 231 -33.91 15.85 -30.81
C SER A 231 -32.61 15.13 -30.48
N LEU A 232 -32.13 15.25 -29.23
CA LEU A 232 -30.89 14.60 -28.80
C LEU A 232 -31.07 13.10 -28.59
N LEU A 233 -32.21 12.69 -28.03
CA LEU A 233 -32.55 11.27 -27.84
C LEU A 233 -32.76 10.55 -29.19
N GLN A 234 -33.37 11.21 -30.18
CA GLN A 234 -33.53 10.62 -31.52
C GLN A 234 -32.17 10.34 -32.16
N LYS A 235 -31.25 11.30 -32.12
CA LYS A 235 -29.87 11.10 -32.60
C LYS A 235 -29.17 9.95 -31.86
N LEU A 236 -29.32 9.89 -30.53
CA LEU A 236 -28.75 8.81 -29.73
C LEU A 236 -29.30 7.44 -30.11
N GLU A 237 -30.61 7.34 -30.40
CA GLU A 237 -31.24 6.09 -30.84
C GLU A 237 -30.85 5.70 -32.27
N GLU A 238 -30.68 6.69 -33.17
CA GLU A 238 -30.21 6.45 -34.54
C GLU A 238 -28.78 5.92 -34.58
N GLU A 239 -27.89 6.49 -33.76
CA GLU A 239 -26.49 6.09 -33.67
C GLU A 239 -26.28 4.81 -32.84
N HIS A 240 -27.06 4.66 -31.76
CA HIS A 240 -26.95 3.55 -30.81
C HIS A 240 -28.34 3.00 -30.42
N PRO A 241 -28.97 2.18 -31.28
CA PRO A 241 -30.30 1.63 -31.02
C PRO A 241 -30.36 0.83 -29.72
N GLY A 242 -31.38 1.09 -28.89
CA GLY A 242 -31.58 0.38 -27.62
C GLY A 242 -30.66 0.80 -26.47
N LEU A 243 -30.05 1.99 -26.56
CA LEU A 243 -29.22 2.54 -25.48
C LEU A 243 -30.05 2.83 -24.22
N GLU A 244 -29.72 2.17 -23.11
CA GLU A 244 -30.31 2.37 -21.79
C GLU A 244 -31.86 2.41 -21.81
N ASP A 245 -32.46 3.53 -21.40
CA ASP A 245 -33.91 3.79 -21.40
C ASP A 245 -34.33 4.79 -22.49
N VAL A 246 -33.46 5.07 -23.48
CA VAL A 246 -33.71 6.05 -24.56
C VAL A 246 -35.00 5.76 -25.34
N PRO A 247 -35.30 4.52 -25.78
CA PRO A 247 -36.56 4.21 -26.48
C PRO A 247 -37.80 4.52 -25.64
N GLN A 248 -37.76 4.21 -24.34
CA GLN A 248 -38.86 4.46 -23.42
C GLN A 248 -39.04 5.97 -23.19
N LEU A 249 -37.94 6.72 -23.07
CA LEU A 249 -37.97 8.18 -22.96
C LEU A 249 -38.57 8.83 -24.21
N LEU A 250 -38.17 8.39 -25.41
CA LEU A 250 -38.77 8.86 -26.67
C LEU A 250 -40.26 8.53 -26.76
N SER A 251 -40.66 7.31 -26.39
CA SER A 251 -42.08 6.92 -26.36
C SER A 251 -42.89 7.80 -25.40
N SER A 252 -42.34 8.13 -24.23
CA SER A 252 -42.98 8.97 -23.22
C SER A 252 -43.18 10.42 -23.67
N LEU A 253 -42.32 10.93 -24.56
CA LEU A 253 -42.44 12.27 -25.12
C LEU A 253 -43.49 12.37 -26.22
N ASN A 254 -43.84 11.24 -26.85
CA ASN A 254 -44.81 11.16 -27.94
C ASN A 254 -46.26 10.94 -27.46
N LYS A 255 -46.47 10.72 -26.15
CA LYS A 255 -47.78 10.61 -25.50
C LYS A 255 -48.21 11.96 -24.94
#